data_AF-A0A3D0PVU8-F1
#
_entry.id   AF-A0A3D0PVU8-F1
#
_cell.length_a   1.000
_cell.length_b   1.000
_cell.length_c   1.000
_cell.angle_alpha   90.00
_cell.angle_beta   90.00
_cell.angle_gamma   90.00
#
_symmetry.space_group_name_H-M   'P 1'
#
loop_
_entity.id
_entity.type
_entity.pdbx_description
1 polymer ?
#
loop_
_entity_poly.entity_id
_entity_poly.type
_entity_poly.pdbx_seq_one_letter_code
_entity_poly.pdbx_strand_id
1 'polypeptide(L)'
;GLIVLYTILGIGTNLFIAIGFIRSIPISLEEAARIDGASTWRIFWTIIFPLMGPINATIAILTALWAWNDFLLPLITLTDQSNQTIPLAQYVFQSQFTSNYPMAFASYLMAMAPVLIVYVFAQKWVVGGVMRGAVK
;
A
#
# COMPACT_ATOMS: atom_id res chain seq x y z
N GLY A 1 9.33 14.14 6.47
CA GLY A 1 8.85 13.46 7.69
C GLY A 1 7.73 12.48 7.41
N LEU A 2 6.70 12.90 6.68
CA LEU A 2 5.46 12.13 6.47
C LEU A 2 5.65 10.69 5.96
N ILE A 3 6.58 10.45 5.03
CA ILE A 3 6.88 9.09 4.51
C ILE A 3 7.36 8.15 5.62
N VAL A 4 8.21 8.64 6.53
CA VAL A 4 8.72 7.84 7.66
C VAL A 4 7.57 7.48 8.60
N LEU A 5 6.67 8.41 8.87
CA LEU A 5 5.48 8.17 9.70
C LEU A 5 4.58 7.10 9.07
N TYR A 6 4.27 7.20 7.77
CA TYR A 6 3.50 6.17 7.07
C TYR A 6 4.17 4.80 7.10
N THR A 7 5.49 4.76 6.96
CA THR A 7 6.25 3.51 7.01
C THR A 7 6.15 2.85 8.39
N ILE A 8 6.34 3.63 9.46
CA ILE A 8 6.28 3.13 10.84
C ILE A 8 4.85 2.69 11.21
N LEU A 9 3.84 3.47 10.84
CA LEU A 9 2.44 3.15 11.14
C LEU A 9 1.95 1.93 10.35
N GLY A 10 2.38 1.79 9.09
CA GLY A 10 1.98 0.68 8.22
C GLY A 10 2.73 -0.64 8.47
N ILE A 11 3.88 -0.61 9.16
CA ILE A 11 4.76 -1.79 9.25
C ILE A 11 4.09 -2.98 9.92
N GLY A 12 3.27 -2.75 10.95
CA GLY A 12 2.60 -3.83 11.69
C GLY A 12 1.64 -4.62 10.81
N THR A 13 0.74 -3.93 10.11
CA THR A 13 -0.22 -4.56 9.18
C THR A 13 0.49 -5.21 8.00
N ASN A 14 1.50 -4.54 7.42
CA ASN A 14 2.27 -5.07 6.30
C ASN A 14 3.02 -6.35 6.68
N LEU A 15 3.62 -6.38 7.88
CA LEU A 15 4.29 -7.56 8.42
C LEU A 15 3.31 -8.69 8.69
N PHE A 16 2.14 -8.39 9.26
CA PHE A 16 1.10 -9.38 9.53
C PHE A 16 0.65 -10.08 8.24
N ILE A 17 0.38 -9.30 7.18
CA ILE A 17 0.00 -9.83 5.87
C ILE A 17 1.15 -10.67 5.26
N ALA A 18 2.38 -10.18 5.32
CA ALA A 18 3.55 -10.88 4.79
C ALA A 18 3.79 -12.22 5.51
N ILE A 19 3.72 -12.25 6.85
CA ILE A 19 3.89 -13.47 7.65
C ILE A 19 2.78 -14.47 7.35
N GLY A 20 1.53 -14.01 7.23
CA GLY A 20 0.40 -14.86 6.85
C GLY A 20 0.65 -15.60 5.53
N PHE A 21 1.18 -14.87 4.53
CA PHE A 21 1.55 -15.47 3.26
C PHE A 21 2.78 -16.39 3.34
N ILE A 22 3.84 -16.00 4.05
CA ILE A 22 5.04 -16.84 4.19
C ILE A 22 4.69 -18.19 4.81
N ARG A 23 3.80 -18.22 5.81
CA ARG A 23 3.31 -19.46 6.44
C ARG A 23 2.51 -20.36 5.49
N SER A 24 2.03 -19.85 4.37
CA SER A 24 1.36 -20.64 3.33
C SER A 24 2.35 -21.37 2.41
N ILE A 25 3.61 -20.92 2.35
CA ILE A 25 4.65 -21.53 1.52
C ILE A 25 5.06 -22.89 2.15
N PRO A 26 5.09 -23.99 1.36
CA PRO A 26 5.49 -25.29 1.86
C PRO A 26 6.92 -25.30 2.41
N ILE A 27 7.10 -25.80 3.63
CA ILE A 27 8.42 -25.88 4.28
C ILE A 27 9.40 -26.81 3.54
N SER A 28 8.89 -27.78 2.77
CA SER A 28 9.68 -28.69 1.95
C SER A 28 10.57 -27.99 0.92
N LEU A 29 10.19 -26.79 0.47
CA LEU A 29 11.03 -25.97 -0.41
C LEU A 29 12.30 -25.48 0.28
N GLU A 30 12.20 -25.11 1.56
CA GLU A 30 13.35 -24.69 2.36
C GLU A 30 14.25 -25.90 2.67
N GLU A 31 13.66 -27.04 3.04
CA GLU A 31 14.38 -28.27 3.34
C GLU A 31 15.16 -28.78 2.12
N ALA A 32 14.54 -28.80 0.93
CA ALA A 32 15.22 -29.19 -0.31
C ALA A 32 16.41 -28.27 -0.60
N ALA A 33 16.23 -26.95 -0.50
CA ALA A 33 17.31 -26.00 -0.73
C ALA A 33 18.46 -26.12 0.30
N ARG A 34 18.14 -26.49 1.55
CA ARG A 34 19.16 -26.78 2.58
C ARG A 34 19.95 -28.05 2.26
N ILE A 35 19.30 -29.08 1.73
CA ILE A 35 19.96 -30.31 1.26
C ILE A 35 20.92 -29.99 0.11
N ASP A 36 20.54 -29.06 -0.78
CA ASP A 36 21.39 -28.53 -1.87
C ASP A 36 22.52 -27.59 -1.38
N GLY A 37 22.69 -27.41 -0.07
CA GLY A 37 23.75 -26.60 0.52
C GLY A 37 23.49 -25.08 0.47
N ALA A 38 22.27 -24.64 0.20
CA ALA A 38 21.94 -23.21 0.22
C ALA A 38 21.88 -22.66 1.66
N SER A 39 22.49 -21.49 1.88
CA SER A 39 22.36 -20.75 3.14
C SER A 39 20.98 -20.13 3.29
N THR A 40 20.52 -19.88 4.53
CA THR A 40 19.22 -19.23 4.81
C THR A 40 19.05 -17.92 4.03
N TRP A 41 20.10 -17.11 3.92
CA TRP A 41 20.08 -15.85 3.16
C TRP A 41 19.83 -16.08 1.67
N ARG A 42 20.49 -17.09 1.08
CA ARG A 42 20.26 -17.46 -0.31
C ARG A 42 18.82 -17.94 -0.52
N ILE A 43 18.34 -18.83 0.35
CA ILE A 43 16.97 -19.36 0.29
C ILE A 43 15.94 -18.24 0.31
N PHE A 44 16.10 -17.26 1.21
CA PHE A 44 15.18 -16.13 1.28
C PHE A 44 15.14 -15.35 -0.03
N TRP A 45 16.28 -14.91 -0.57
CA TRP A 45 16.30 -14.03 -1.74
C TRP A 45 16.03 -14.73 -3.07
N THR A 46 16.36 -16.02 -3.20
CA THR A 46 16.17 -16.76 -4.46
C THR A 46 14.91 -17.61 -4.52
N ILE A 47 14.31 -17.97 -3.39
CA ILE A 47 13.12 -18.83 -3.34
C ILE A 47 11.95 -18.07 -2.71
N ILE A 48 12.07 -17.68 -1.44
CA ILE A 48 10.94 -17.12 -0.68
C ILE A 48 10.51 -15.76 -1.24
N PHE A 49 11.44 -14.82 -1.44
CA PHE A 49 11.14 -13.46 -1.87
C PHE A 49 10.51 -13.39 -3.28
N PRO A 50 10.98 -14.15 -4.29
CA PRO A 50 10.28 -14.24 -5.58
C PRO A 50 8.87 -14.84 -5.47
N LEU A 51 8.68 -15.87 -4.64
CA LEU A 51 7.35 -16.45 -4.38
C LEU A 51 6.40 -15.46 -3.70
N MET A 52 6.93 -14.53 -2.92
CA MET A 52 6.16 -13.43 -2.32
C MET A 52 5.77 -12.32 -3.31
N GLY A 53 6.15 -12.39 -4.59
CA GLY A 53 5.81 -11.37 -5.60
C GLY A 53 4.33 -10.93 -5.58
N PRO A 54 3.35 -11.84 -5.58
CA PRO A 54 1.93 -11.49 -5.53
C PRO A 54 1.50 -10.81 -4.23
N ILE A 55 2.02 -11.25 -3.07
CA ILE A 55 1.67 -10.63 -1.78
C ILE A 55 2.33 -9.26 -1.63
N ASN A 56 3.57 -9.09 -2.10
CA ASN A 56 4.27 -7.81 -2.09
C ASN A 56 3.53 -6.78 -2.95
N ALA A 57 3.01 -7.18 -4.12
CA ALA A 57 2.15 -6.31 -4.93
C ALA A 57 0.88 -5.90 -4.17
N THR A 58 0.25 -6.86 -3.47
CA THR A 58 -0.95 -6.59 -2.65
C THR A 58 -0.66 -5.59 -1.53
N ILE A 59 0.41 -5.82 -0.76
CA ILE A 59 0.84 -4.91 0.32
C ILE A 59 1.15 -3.52 -0.23
N ALA A 60 1.84 -3.42 -1.37
CA ALA A 60 2.15 -2.14 -2.00
C ALA A 60 0.88 -1.38 -2.39
N ILE A 61 -0.10 -2.06 -3.00
CA ILE A 61 -1.38 -1.46 -3.39
C ILE A 61 -2.16 -0.98 -2.16
N LEU A 62 -2.32 -1.83 -1.15
CA LEU A 62 -3.05 -1.49 0.06
C LEU A 62 -2.40 -0.32 0.81
N THR A 63 -1.07 -0.33 0.92
CA THR A 63 -0.31 0.76 1.53
C THR A 63 -0.45 2.07 0.74
N ALA A 64 -0.37 2.01 -0.58
CA ALA A 64 -0.50 3.18 -1.44
C ALA A 64 -1.92 3.77 -1.36
N LEU A 65 -2.96 2.93 -1.39
CA LEU A 65 -4.34 3.39 -1.24
C LEU A 65 -4.58 4.00 0.14
N TRP A 66 -4.06 3.38 1.20
CA TRP A 66 -4.18 3.91 2.55
C TRP A 66 -3.48 5.27 2.68
N ALA A 67 -2.22 5.38 2.26
CA ALA A 67 -1.46 6.63 2.33
C ALA A 67 -2.04 7.73 1.43
N TRP A 68 -2.62 7.38 0.28
CA TRP A 68 -3.26 8.34 -0.61
C TRP A 68 -4.54 8.91 -0.01
N ASN A 69 -5.37 8.07 0.60
CA ASN A 69 -6.66 8.49 1.16
C ASN A 69 -6.53 9.18 2.51
N ASP A 70 -5.38 9.08 3.17
CA ASP A 70 -5.19 9.69 4.47
C ASP A 70 -5.13 11.23 4.37
N PHE A 71 -5.99 11.85 5.16
CA PHE A 71 -6.15 13.30 5.24
C PHE A 71 -5.65 13.84 6.59
N LEU A 72 -5.77 13.06 7.66
CA LEU A 72 -5.57 13.56 9.01
C LEU A 72 -4.08 13.75 9.32
N LEU A 73 -3.23 12.77 8.98
CA LEU A 73 -1.80 12.89 9.25
C LEU A 73 -1.16 14.03 8.45
N PRO A 74 -1.45 14.23 7.14
CA PRO A 74 -0.97 15.39 6.40
C PRO A 74 -1.47 16.70 7.00
N LEU A 75 -2.75 16.79 7.40
CA LEU A 75 -3.34 18.01 7.98
C LEU A 75 -2.60 18.48 9.24
N ILE A 76 -2.18 17.54 10.10
CA ILE A 76 -1.51 17.89 11.37
C ILE A 76 0.00 18.01 11.24
N THR A 77 0.62 17.40 10.23
CA THR A 77 2.10 17.36 10.09
C THR A 77 2.65 18.29 9.02
N LEU A 78 1.86 18.66 8.02
CA LEU A 78 2.29 19.53 6.93
C LEU A 78 1.79 20.95 7.16
N THR A 79 2.73 21.86 7.42
CA THR A 79 2.47 23.30 7.56
C THR A 79 2.64 24.07 6.24
N ASP A 80 3.54 23.61 5.36
CA ASP A 80 3.79 24.28 4.07
C ASP A 80 2.80 23.86 3.00
N GLN A 81 2.17 24.85 2.35
CA GLN A 81 1.18 24.63 1.30
C GLN A 81 1.75 23.88 0.08
N SER A 82 3.03 24.08 -0.25
CA SER A 82 3.71 23.41 -1.36
C SER A 82 3.87 21.90 -1.16
N ASN A 83 3.75 21.41 0.08
CA ASN A 83 3.94 20.00 0.42
C ASN A 83 2.62 19.25 0.63
N GLN A 84 1.46 19.92 0.47
CA GLN A 84 0.16 19.34 0.76
C GLN A 84 -0.13 18.11 -0.11
N THR A 85 -0.73 17.10 0.51
CA THR A 85 -1.31 15.98 -0.23
C THR A 85 -2.54 16.46 -0.99
N ILE A 86 -2.91 15.75 -2.07
CA ILE A 86 -4.08 16.09 -2.88
C ILE A 86 -5.37 16.22 -2.04
N PRO A 87 -5.70 15.29 -1.11
CA PRO A 87 -6.87 15.46 -0.25
C PRO A 87 -6.79 16.70 0.67
N LEU A 88 -5.61 17.03 1.17
CA LEU A 88 -5.41 18.22 2.01
C LEU A 88 -5.54 19.51 1.20
N ALA A 89 -4.92 19.57 0.02
CA ALA A 89 -5.03 20.70 -0.89
C ALA A 89 -6.49 20.92 -1.31
N GLN A 90 -7.24 19.85 -1.53
CA GLN A 90 -8.66 19.92 -1.85
C GLN A 90 -9.49 20.51 -0.71
N TYR A 91 -9.23 20.12 0.54
CA TYR A 91 -9.90 20.70 1.70
C TYR A 91 -9.63 22.21 1.84
N VAL A 92 -8.37 22.62 1.64
CA VAL A 92 -7.97 24.04 1.65
C VAL A 92 -8.59 24.81 0.48
N PHE A 93 -8.69 24.20 -0.69
CA PHE A 93 -9.34 24.80 -1.85
C PHE A 93 -10.83 25.03 -1.62
N GLN A 94 -11.54 24.06 -1.04
CA GLN A 94 -12.96 24.22 -0.70
C GLN A 94 -13.19 25.37 0.29
N SER A 95 -12.32 25.54 1.29
CA SER A 95 -12.46 26.62 2.28
C SER A 95 -12.27 28.01 1.66
N GLN A 96 -11.48 28.14 0.59
CA GLN A 96 -11.29 29.39 -0.15
C GLN A 96 -12.45 29.71 -1.11
N PHE A 97 -13.10 28.69 -1.66
CA PHE A 97 -14.18 28.82 -2.65
C PHE A 97 -15.55 28.37 -2.11
N THR A 98 -15.84 28.63 -0.84
CA THR A 98 -17.04 28.16 -0.11
C THR A 98 -18.39 28.44 -0.79
N SER A 99 -18.45 29.37 -1.75
CA SER A 99 -19.66 29.69 -2.53
C SER A 99 -19.68 29.13 -3.97
N ASN A 100 -18.61 28.49 -4.44
CA ASN A 100 -18.50 27.94 -5.80
C ASN A 100 -18.50 26.40 -5.79
N TYR A 101 -19.69 25.83 -5.59
CA TYR A 101 -19.91 24.39 -5.59
C TYR A 101 -19.47 23.70 -6.90
N PRO A 102 -19.74 24.23 -8.11
CA PRO A 102 -19.28 23.60 -9.35
C PRO A 102 -17.76 23.40 -9.38
N MET A 103 -16.99 24.41 -8.96
CA MET A 103 -15.53 24.35 -8.94
C MET A 103 -15.03 23.35 -7.89
N ALA A 104 -15.67 23.28 -6.72
CA ALA A 104 -15.34 22.30 -5.68
C ALA A 104 -15.61 20.85 -6.13
N PHE A 105 -16.74 20.58 -6.79
CA PHE A 105 -17.04 19.25 -7.33
C PHE A 105 -16.10 18.83 -8.45
N ALA A 106 -15.72 19.74 -9.35
CA ALA A 106 -14.73 19.47 -10.38
C ALA A 106 -13.37 19.10 -9.77
N SER A 107 -12.94 19.77 -8.70
CA SER A 107 -11.67 19.47 -8.05
C SER A 107 -11.71 18.14 -7.26
N TYR A 108 -12.85 17.73 -6.68
CA TYR A 108 -13.02 16.38 -6.12
C TYR A 108 -12.87 15.30 -7.19
N LEU A 109 -13.50 15.47 -8.36
CA LEU A 109 -13.40 14.51 -9.47
C LEU A 109 -11.95 14.36 -9.94
N MET A 110 -11.22 15.46 -10.08
CA MET A 110 -9.79 15.43 -10.43
C MET A 110 -8.94 14.76 -9.36
N ALA A 111 -9.21 15.01 -8.08
CA ALA A 111 -8.50 14.39 -6.96
C ALA A 111 -8.72 12.87 -6.88
N MET A 112 -9.92 12.39 -7.24
CA MET A 112 -10.28 10.97 -7.22
C MET A 112 -9.78 10.20 -8.45
N ALA A 113 -9.60 10.86 -9.60
CA ALA A 113 -9.26 10.20 -10.86
C ALA A 113 -7.99 9.31 -10.77
N PRO A 114 -6.86 9.74 -10.16
CA PRO A 114 -5.68 8.90 -10.03
C PRO A 114 -5.95 7.62 -9.22
N VAL A 115 -6.74 7.72 -8.15
CA VAL A 115 -7.10 6.56 -7.31
C VAL A 115 -7.94 5.56 -8.07
N LEU A 116 -8.92 6.04 -8.84
CA LEU A 116 -9.77 5.18 -9.65
C LEU A 116 -8.96 4.43 -10.71
N ILE A 117 -8.02 5.12 -11.35
CA ILE A 117 -7.10 4.50 -12.32
C ILE A 117 -6.30 3.39 -11.64
N VAL A 118 -5.63 3.70 -10.52
CA VAL A 118 -4.85 2.71 -9.76
C VAL A 118 -5.73 1.52 -9.35
N TYR A 119 -6.92 1.78 -8.81
CA TYR A 119 -7.86 0.75 -8.38
C TYR A 119 -8.26 -0.19 -9.51
N VAL A 120 -8.62 0.35 -10.69
CA VAL A 120 -9.04 -0.45 -11.85
C VAL A 120 -7.95 -1.42 -12.28
N PHE A 121 -6.67 -1.01 -12.25
CA PHE A 121 -5.54 -1.89 -12.57
C PHE A 121 -5.18 -2.83 -11.42
N ALA A 122 -5.34 -2.37 -10.18
CA ALA A 122 -4.86 -3.04 -8.98
C ALA A 122 -5.80 -4.10 -8.42
N GLN A 123 -7.12 -3.97 -8.63
CA GLN A 123 -8.15 -4.85 -8.09
C GLN A 123 -7.89 -6.35 -8.35
N LYS A 124 -7.34 -6.70 -9.53
CA LYS A 124 -7.04 -8.09 -9.90
C LYS A 124 -5.95 -8.72 -9.03
N TRP A 125 -4.99 -7.91 -8.56
CA TRP A 125 -3.89 -8.38 -7.72
C TRP A 125 -4.32 -8.48 -6.26
N VAL A 126 -5.14 -7.54 -5.78
CA VAL A 126 -5.64 -7.54 -4.40
C VAL A 126 -6.54 -8.75 -4.14
N VAL A 127 -7.51 -9.01 -5.02
CA VAL A 127 -8.44 -10.16 -4.88
C VAL A 127 -7.67 -11.48 -4.93
N GLY A 128 -6.67 -11.60 -5.79
CA GLY A 128 -5.85 -12.81 -5.90
C GLY A 128 -4.87 -13.03 -4.75
N GLY A 129 -4.31 -11.97 -4.17
CA GLY A 129 -3.31 -12.03 -3.11
C GLY A 129 -3.88 -12.24 -1.71
N VAL A 130 -4.93 -11.50 -1.35
CA VAL A 130 -5.57 -11.61 -0.03
C VAL A 130 -6.28 -12.95 0.12
N MET A 131 -7.01 -13.42 -0.91
CA MET A 131 -7.76 -14.67 -0.82
C MET A 131 -6.86 -15.90 -0.71
N ARG A 132 -5.69 -15.92 -1.36
CA ARG A 132 -4.74 -17.05 -1.23
C ARG A 132 -4.07 -17.11 0.14
N GLY A 133 -3.88 -15.96 0.81
CA GLY A 133 -3.38 -15.91 2.17
C GLY A 133 -4.43 -16.23 3.24
N ALA A 134 -5.72 -16.02 2.93
CA ALA A 134 -6.84 -16.26 3.84
C ALA A 134 -7.43 -17.68 3.76
N VAL A 135 -7.19 -18.42 2.67
CA VAL A 135 -7.65 -19.81 2.54
C VAL A 135 -6.61 -20.75 3.16
N LYS A 136 -6.74 -20.94 4.47
CA LYS A 136 -6.42 -22.18 5.18
C LYS A 136 -7.30 -22.31 6.41
#